data_AF-A0A0C3J8F0-F1
#
_entry.id   AF-A0A0C3J8F0-F1
#
_cell.length_a   1.000
_cell.length_b   1.000
_cell.length_c   1.000
_cell.angle_alpha   90.00
_cell.angle_beta   90.00
_cell.angle_gamma   90.00
#
_symmetry.space_group_name_H-M   'P 1'
#
loop_
_entity.id
_entity.type
_entity.pdbx_description
1 polymer ?
#
loop_
_entity_poly.entity_id
_entity_poly.type
_entity_poly.pdbx_seq_one_letter_code
_entity_poly.pdbx_strand_id
1 'polypeptide(L)'
;MQQSNHSSCKNSLVSISPPVSTLSTPCCLGLQIDSWPGTPTVLITANFPWLCTRDGPDKLPFQVELIDGVIFVHVENCFRFSNVPELSVCLACDALAPKVTALAELARDWNKYTRHSLLTLMQLLEVAKNLDDQANTLKLQGLNDARKIKRMLSSLEDHTSLVMALSDHDVPWLRQLLQTSLHNGTSIRTILRMIEDALERSYRPKNHGMDAIDLALLVYRLGGANLLFMLNQRLALPSLHTLRCHVLFTKVLPTIGRILSTTVETNIKTVLHSSWDSACHGCRGVSLLIDETALEEAAIYMSDANGVGRLCWLHSHVIDPSLHTYQSALNIAHALQEGHVHLAKEVTVVGLHLFGKDTVYPILAAPTCKSEDARDMETVLTLVTNAYKDTGSPAIIGPLWSVATDGDALRHKAGHKLFVKNKIPISSDLFRILSNLPGLNMFTGNDMVTLDFDFKHVFKRFCMLLRGRSGLYLDNGRCINTFLLERYLPWVKGMDDDTVTRLLYPNNPQDVPHAIELMTALIKLGNITQPHDLDINTAADVDALHFLSQVLWCLVDPYINIRLSLSEQVVHLSCFAHLLYASYRNQRRRLMPHQLYYDLQTMVKAVVINIAKQQKLN
;
A
#
# COMPACT_ATOMS: atom_id res chain seq x y z
N MET A 1 -73.50 -20.61 -0.16
CA MET A 1 -74.02 -19.75 -1.25
C MET A 1 -73.39 -20.25 -2.53
N GLN A 2 -74.05 -20.78 -3.55
CA GLN A 2 -75.44 -21.13 -3.92
C GLN A 2 -75.20 -22.19 -5.04
N GLN A 3 -75.70 -23.42 -4.92
CA GLN A 3 -76.84 -23.98 -5.70
C GLN A 3 -76.66 -23.93 -7.22
N SER A 4 -77.04 -24.89 -8.07
CA SER A 4 -77.68 -26.23 -8.02
C SER A 4 -77.96 -26.61 -9.50
N ASN A 5 -77.90 -27.86 -9.96
CA ASN A 5 -79.05 -28.75 -10.27
C ASN A 5 -78.47 -29.92 -11.10
N HIS A 6 -78.53 -31.21 -10.73
CA HIS A 6 -79.65 -32.16 -10.71
C HIS A 6 -80.45 -32.32 -12.02
N SER A 7 -80.40 -33.51 -12.63
CA SER A 7 -81.61 -34.29 -12.97
C SER A 7 -81.27 -35.77 -13.22
N SER A 8 -81.87 -36.64 -12.40
CA SER A 8 -81.99 -38.09 -12.53
C SER A 8 -83.23 -38.41 -13.38
N CYS A 9 -83.24 -39.53 -14.13
CA CYS A 9 -84.48 -40.23 -14.44
C CYS A 9 -84.25 -41.76 -14.48
N LYS A 10 -85.22 -42.47 -13.91
CA LYS A 10 -85.28 -43.90 -13.55
C LYS A 10 -86.20 -44.67 -14.50
N ASN A 11 -86.00 -46.00 -14.53
CA ASN A 11 -86.98 -47.08 -14.82
C ASN A 11 -87.47 -47.16 -16.29
N SER A 12 -87.80 -48.32 -16.88
CA SER A 12 -88.52 -49.48 -16.35
C SER A 12 -88.38 -50.71 -17.26
N LEU A 13 -88.38 -51.90 -16.64
CA LEU A 13 -88.64 -53.23 -17.21
C LEU A 13 -90.08 -53.34 -17.76
N VAL A 14 -90.26 -53.99 -18.91
CA VAL A 14 -91.50 -54.70 -19.27
C VAL A 14 -91.15 -56.01 -19.99
N SER A 15 -91.59 -57.11 -19.41
CA SER A 15 -91.60 -58.47 -19.94
C SER A 15 -92.84 -58.71 -20.81
N ILE A 16 -92.69 -59.25 -22.02
CA ILE A 16 -93.77 -59.95 -22.74
C ILE A 16 -93.16 -61.11 -23.55
N SER A 17 -93.62 -62.32 -23.26
CA SER A 17 -93.59 -63.51 -24.13
C SER A 17 -95.07 -63.88 -24.42
N PRO A 18 -95.44 -64.83 -25.31
CA PRO A 18 -94.75 -65.60 -26.38
C PRO A 18 -95.50 -65.39 -27.75
N PRO A 19 -95.46 -66.22 -28.84
CA PRO A 19 -95.71 -67.68 -28.89
C PRO A 19 -94.80 -68.50 -29.84
N VAL A 20 -94.99 -69.81 -29.69
CA VAL A 20 -94.45 -70.99 -30.39
C VAL A 20 -94.84 -71.03 -31.87
N SER A 21 -93.94 -71.47 -32.78
CA SER A 21 -94.18 -72.58 -33.75
C SER A 21 -93.10 -72.73 -34.84
N THR A 22 -92.38 -73.85 -34.78
CA THR A 22 -92.06 -74.84 -35.85
C THR A 22 -91.45 -74.46 -37.22
N LEU A 23 -90.43 -75.27 -37.55
CA LEU A 23 -89.89 -75.70 -38.86
C LEU A 23 -88.62 -74.99 -39.36
N SER A 24 -87.51 -75.72 -39.16
CA SER A 24 -86.15 -75.46 -39.61
C SER A 24 -86.00 -75.58 -41.14
N THR A 25 -85.60 -74.49 -41.77
CA THR A 25 -84.93 -74.48 -43.09
C THR A 25 -83.48 -74.02 -42.90
N PRO A 26 -82.48 -74.70 -43.51
CA PRO A 26 -81.07 -74.37 -43.28
C PRO A 26 -80.70 -73.03 -43.95
N CYS A 27 -80.39 -72.02 -43.13
CA CYS A 27 -79.89 -70.72 -43.57
C CYS A 27 -78.37 -70.62 -43.36
N CYS A 28 -77.67 -69.95 -44.27
CA CYS A 28 -76.22 -69.70 -44.17
C CYS A 28 -75.94 -68.65 -43.07
N LEU A 29 -75.15 -69.03 -42.06
CA LEU A 29 -74.80 -68.15 -40.93
C LEU A 29 -73.67 -67.15 -41.25
N GLY A 30 -73.04 -67.26 -42.42
CA GLY A 30 -71.90 -66.40 -42.79
C GLY A 30 -70.58 -66.93 -42.25
N LEU A 31 -69.46 -66.35 -42.69
CA LEU A 31 -68.14 -66.74 -42.22
C LEU A 31 -67.96 -66.24 -40.78
N GLN A 32 -67.84 -67.16 -39.83
CA GLN A 32 -67.57 -66.83 -38.44
C GLN A 32 -66.11 -66.40 -38.28
N ILE A 33 -65.88 -65.29 -37.59
CA ILE A 33 -64.53 -64.86 -37.22
C ILE A 33 -64.18 -65.49 -35.86
N ASP A 34 -63.50 -66.63 -35.89
CA ASP A 34 -63.13 -67.35 -34.66
C ASP A 34 -61.90 -66.78 -33.95
N SER A 35 -61.01 -66.12 -34.70
CA SER A 35 -59.77 -65.57 -34.16
C SER A 35 -59.51 -64.16 -34.68
N TRP A 36 -60.01 -63.16 -33.97
CA TRP A 36 -59.64 -61.77 -34.21
C TRP A 36 -58.48 -61.37 -33.30
N PRO A 37 -57.48 -60.62 -33.81
CA PRO A 37 -56.37 -60.17 -32.98
C PRO A 37 -56.89 -59.27 -31.86
N GLY A 38 -56.60 -59.68 -30.63
CA GLY A 38 -56.97 -59.01 -29.41
C GLY A 38 -56.44 -59.80 -28.23
N THR A 39 -56.13 -59.13 -27.12
CA THR A 39 -55.86 -59.83 -25.86
C THR A 39 -57.17 -60.44 -25.35
N PRO A 40 -57.16 -61.58 -24.62
CA PRO A 40 -58.39 -62.26 -24.16
C PRO A 40 -59.34 -61.42 -23.30
N THR A 41 -58.89 -60.24 -22.86
CA THR A 41 -59.67 -59.23 -22.12
C THR A 41 -60.35 -58.16 -22.99
N VAL A 42 -60.05 -58.07 -24.28
CA VAL A 42 -60.58 -57.05 -25.18
C VAL A 42 -61.67 -57.67 -26.05
N LEU A 43 -62.90 -57.18 -25.88
CA LEU A 43 -64.03 -57.56 -26.73
C LEU A 43 -63.67 -57.28 -28.20
N ILE A 44 -63.96 -58.26 -29.07
CA ILE A 44 -63.76 -58.13 -30.52
C ILE A 44 -64.43 -56.86 -31.08
N THR A 45 -65.53 -56.42 -30.47
CA THR A 45 -66.24 -55.18 -30.79
C THR A 45 -65.45 -53.91 -30.51
N ALA A 46 -64.45 -53.93 -29.62
CA ALA A 46 -63.59 -52.76 -29.37
C ALA A 46 -62.38 -52.71 -30.31
N ASN A 47 -61.99 -53.85 -30.90
CA ASN A 47 -60.82 -53.96 -31.77
C ASN A 47 -61.14 -54.26 -33.24
N PHE A 48 -62.41 -54.17 -33.64
CA PHE A 48 -62.83 -54.27 -35.03
C PHE A 48 -62.93 -52.85 -35.65
N PRO A 49 -62.50 -52.63 -36.90
CA PRO A 49 -62.54 -51.33 -37.56
C PRO A 49 -63.96 -51.01 -38.06
N TRP A 50 -64.88 -50.77 -37.11
CA TRP A 50 -66.29 -50.49 -37.41
C TRP A 50 -66.51 -49.27 -38.31
N LEU A 51 -65.58 -48.33 -38.32
CA LEU A 51 -65.66 -47.16 -39.20
C LEU A 51 -65.64 -47.54 -40.68
N CYS A 52 -65.04 -48.67 -41.03
CA CYS A 52 -65.03 -49.21 -42.39
C CYS A 52 -66.36 -49.87 -42.79
N THR A 53 -67.33 -50.03 -41.89
CA THR A 53 -68.67 -50.58 -42.24
C THR A 53 -69.62 -49.53 -42.84
N ARG A 54 -69.25 -48.24 -42.75
CA ARG A 54 -70.02 -47.13 -43.31
C ARG A 54 -69.66 -46.90 -44.78
N ASP A 55 -70.61 -46.38 -45.56
CA ASP A 55 -70.35 -46.02 -46.96
C ASP A 55 -69.24 -44.97 -47.05
N GLY A 56 -68.21 -45.28 -47.85
CA GLY A 56 -67.01 -44.46 -47.99
C GLY A 56 -65.93 -45.15 -48.82
N PRO A 57 -64.81 -44.46 -49.10
CA PRO A 57 -63.71 -45.01 -49.90
C PRO A 57 -63.04 -46.23 -49.26
N ASP A 58 -63.18 -46.37 -47.94
CA ASP A 58 -62.60 -47.44 -47.13
C ASP A 58 -63.67 -48.47 -46.69
N LYS A 59 -64.84 -48.50 -47.36
CA LYS A 59 -65.93 -49.43 -47.03
C LYS A 59 -65.48 -50.88 -47.21
N LEU A 60 -65.78 -51.72 -46.23
CA LEU A 60 -65.53 -53.15 -46.31
C LEU A 60 -66.32 -53.75 -47.49
N PRO A 61 -65.72 -54.67 -48.27
CA PRO A 61 -66.39 -55.31 -49.41
C PRO A 61 -67.40 -56.39 -48.98
N PHE A 62 -67.79 -56.38 -47.70
CA PHE A 62 -68.64 -57.35 -47.06
C PHE A 62 -69.40 -56.72 -45.89
N GLN A 63 -70.56 -57.28 -45.59
CA GLN A 63 -71.37 -56.90 -44.44
C GLN A 63 -70.91 -57.68 -43.20
N VAL A 64 -70.96 -57.00 -42.07
CA VAL A 64 -70.53 -57.53 -40.78
C VAL A 64 -71.75 -57.54 -39.88
N GLU A 65 -72.10 -58.72 -39.36
CA GLU A 65 -73.21 -58.91 -38.44
C GLU A 65 -72.65 -59.43 -37.10
N LEU A 66 -73.10 -58.84 -35.99
CA LEU A 66 -72.68 -59.26 -34.66
C LEU A 66 -73.83 -60.02 -34.01
N ILE A 67 -73.66 -61.31 -33.79
CA ILE A 67 -74.68 -62.17 -33.17
C ILE A 67 -74.04 -62.79 -31.93
N ASP A 68 -74.66 -62.57 -30.76
CA ASP A 68 -74.20 -63.08 -29.46
C ASP A 68 -72.71 -62.85 -29.14
N GLY A 69 -72.16 -61.71 -29.60
CA GLY A 69 -70.77 -61.32 -29.34
C GLY A 69 -69.74 -61.93 -30.30
N VAL A 70 -70.19 -62.73 -31.27
CA VAL A 70 -69.37 -63.29 -32.34
C VAL A 70 -69.64 -62.52 -33.63
N ILE A 71 -68.56 -62.21 -34.36
CA ILE A 71 -68.67 -61.50 -35.63
C ILE A 71 -68.83 -62.50 -36.76
N PHE A 72 -69.89 -62.32 -37.54
CA PHE A 72 -70.16 -63.04 -38.77
C PHE A 72 -69.99 -62.10 -39.96
N VAL A 73 -69.40 -62.62 -41.03
CA VAL A 73 -69.14 -61.86 -42.25
C VAL A 73 -69.91 -62.44 -43.43
N HIS A 74 -70.62 -61.57 -44.13
CA HIS A 74 -71.44 -61.94 -45.29
C HIS A 74 -70.98 -61.15 -46.53
N VAL A 75 -70.93 -61.82 -47.68
CA VAL A 75 -70.86 -61.10 -48.96
C VAL A 75 -72.17 -60.32 -49.13
N GLU A 76 -72.12 -59.09 -49.67
CA GLU A 76 -73.32 -58.23 -49.82
C GLU A 76 -74.50 -58.92 -50.54
N ASN A 77 -74.22 -59.87 -51.45
CA ASN A 77 -75.22 -60.63 -52.19
C ASN A 77 -75.45 -62.06 -51.66
N CYS A 78 -75.15 -62.33 -50.39
CA CYS A 78 -75.40 -63.64 -49.80
C CYS A 78 -76.91 -63.92 -49.75
N PHE A 79 -77.37 -64.95 -50.47
CA PHE A 79 -78.77 -65.36 -50.50
C PHE A 79 -79.28 -65.96 -49.18
N ARG A 80 -78.42 -66.10 -48.16
CA ARG A 80 -78.72 -66.69 -46.84
C ARG A 80 -79.28 -68.14 -46.90
N PHE A 81 -79.21 -68.83 -48.03
CA PHE A 81 -79.59 -70.24 -48.18
C PHE A 81 -78.36 -71.13 -48.40
N SER A 82 -78.26 -72.26 -47.70
CA SER A 82 -77.23 -73.29 -47.95
C SER A 82 -77.87 -74.48 -48.66
N ASN A 83 -77.37 -74.80 -49.87
CA ASN A 83 -77.84 -75.95 -50.65
C ASN A 83 -77.14 -77.27 -50.25
N VAL A 84 -76.31 -77.26 -49.19
CA VAL A 84 -75.53 -78.42 -48.75
C VAL A 84 -75.74 -78.62 -47.23
N PRO A 85 -76.39 -79.72 -46.78
CA PRO A 85 -76.72 -79.95 -45.37
C PRO A 85 -75.51 -80.06 -44.42
N GLU A 86 -74.30 -80.27 -44.94
CA GLU A 86 -73.07 -80.51 -44.16
C GLU A 86 -72.14 -79.27 -44.07
N LEU A 87 -72.46 -78.15 -44.74
CA LEU A 87 -71.66 -76.92 -44.69
C LEU A 87 -72.51 -75.76 -44.13
N SER A 88 -72.09 -75.20 -42.99
CA SER A 88 -72.77 -74.08 -42.30
C SER A 88 -72.56 -72.71 -42.97
N VAL A 89 -71.65 -72.62 -43.94
CA VAL A 89 -71.27 -71.38 -44.67
C VAL A 89 -71.34 -71.61 -46.18
N CYS A 90 -71.89 -70.65 -46.93
CA CYS A 90 -71.92 -70.72 -48.39
C CYS A 90 -70.53 -70.39 -49.00
N LEU A 91 -70.22 -70.97 -50.16
CA LEU A 91 -68.93 -70.79 -50.86
C LEU A 91 -68.55 -69.32 -51.07
N ALA A 92 -69.54 -68.44 -51.29
CA ALA A 92 -69.28 -67.01 -51.45
C ALA A 92 -68.79 -66.35 -50.15
N CYS A 93 -69.38 -66.71 -49.00
CA CYS A 93 -68.96 -66.18 -47.70
C CYS A 93 -67.63 -66.78 -47.25
N ASP A 94 -67.35 -68.05 -47.56
CA ASP A 94 -66.07 -68.69 -47.26
C ASP A 94 -64.89 -68.03 -48.02
N ALA A 95 -65.13 -67.58 -49.26
CA ALA A 95 -64.15 -66.83 -50.05
C ALA A 95 -63.74 -65.45 -49.45
N LEU A 96 -64.41 -64.99 -48.38
CA LEU A 96 -64.03 -63.77 -47.65
C LEU A 96 -62.89 -63.98 -46.65
N ALA A 97 -62.57 -65.22 -46.28
CA ALA A 97 -61.52 -65.55 -45.31
C ALA A 97 -60.19 -64.77 -45.52
N PRO A 98 -59.59 -64.74 -46.72
CA PRO A 98 -58.33 -64.00 -46.92
C PRO A 98 -58.47 -62.48 -46.72
N LYS A 99 -59.64 -61.89 -47.01
CA LYS A 99 -59.88 -60.45 -46.79
C LYS A 99 -60.07 -60.12 -45.31
N VAL A 100 -60.73 -61.01 -44.57
CA VAL A 100 -60.89 -60.91 -43.11
C VAL A 100 -59.53 -61.03 -42.42
N THR A 101 -58.66 -61.93 -42.89
CA THR A 101 -57.28 -62.08 -42.37
C THR A 101 -56.44 -60.82 -42.59
N ALA A 102 -56.51 -60.18 -43.77
CA ALA A 102 -55.78 -58.94 -44.04
C ALA A 102 -56.24 -57.77 -43.13
N LEU A 103 -57.53 -57.69 -42.83
CA LEU A 103 -58.08 -56.73 -41.88
C LEU A 103 -57.68 -57.01 -40.43
N ALA A 104 -57.60 -58.29 -40.06
CA ALA A 104 -57.06 -58.71 -38.77
C ALA A 104 -55.59 -58.28 -38.62
N GLU A 105 -54.76 -58.41 -39.67
CA GLU A 105 -53.36 -57.95 -39.62
C GLU A 105 -53.24 -56.43 -39.39
N LEU A 106 -54.07 -55.62 -40.05
CA LEU A 106 -54.15 -54.17 -39.82
C LEU A 106 -54.62 -53.79 -38.40
N ALA A 107 -55.51 -54.60 -37.82
CA ALA A 107 -55.93 -54.43 -36.43
C ALA A 107 -54.83 -54.83 -35.41
N ARG A 108 -53.82 -55.61 -35.84
CA ARG A 108 -52.70 -56.05 -35.01
C ARG A 108 -51.52 -55.09 -35.06
N ASP A 109 -51.14 -54.60 -36.24
CA ASP A 109 -49.97 -53.75 -36.42
C ASP A 109 -50.29 -52.62 -37.42
N TRP A 110 -50.17 -51.37 -36.97
CA TRP A 110 -50.51 -50.17 -37.74
C TRP A 110 -49.32 -49.22 -37.80
N ASN A 111 -49.14 -48.53 -38.93
CA ASN A 111 -48.06 -47.56 -39.08
C ASN A 111 -48.53 -46.14 -38.73
N LYS A 112 -47.62 -45.26 -38.32
CA LYS A 112 -47.91 -43.86 -37.92
C LYS A 112 -48.66 -43.02 -38.99
N TYR A 113 -48.63 -43.44 -40.26
CA TYR A 113 -49.25 -42.79 -41.40
C TYR A 113 -50.52 -43.51 -41.91
N THR A 114 -50.97 -44.59 -41.24
CA THR A 114 -52.23 -45.26 -41.56
C THR A 114 -53.37 -44.26 -41.34
N ARG A 115 -54.27 -44.16 -42.32
CA ARG A 115 -55.41 -43.24 -42.23
C ARG A 115 -56.26 -43.60 -41.03
N HIS A 116 -56.66 -42.59 -40.25
CA HIS A 116 -57.45 -42.77 -39.03
C HIS A 116 -58.78 -43.52 -39.25
N SER A 117 -59.33 -43.49 -40.48
CA SER A 117 -60.52 -44.25 -40.87
C SER A 117 -60.35 -45.77 -40.82
N LEU A 118 -59.12 -46.27 -40.98
CA LEU A 118 -58.77 -47.69 -40.98
C LEU A 118 -58.33 -48.20 -39.61
N LEU A 119 -58.21 -47.31 -38.62
CA LEU A 119 -57.75 -47.66 -37.28
C LEU A 119 -58.92 -48.16 -36.42
N THR A 120 -58.60 -49.07 -35.49
CA THR A 120 -59.55 -49.53 -34.49
C THR A 120 -59.77 -48.46 -33.42
N LEU A 121 -60.85 -48.56 -32.65
CA LEU A 121 -61.14 -47.62 -31.56
C LEU A 121 -60.00 -47.58 -30.53
N MET A 122 -59.38 -48.72 -30.25
CA MET A 122 -58.23 -48.83 -29.35
C MET A 122 -57.00 -48.10 -29.89
N GLN A 123 -56.69 -48.26 -31.18
CA GLN A 123 -55.57 -47.58 -31.83
C GLN A 123 -55.78 -46.05 -31.84
N LEU A 124 -57.02 -45.57 -32.05
CA LEU A 124 -57.35 -44.14 -31.99
C LEU A 124 -57.20 -43.56 -30.57
N LEU A 125 -57.59 -44.30 -29.53
CA LEU A 125 -57.37 -43.89 -28.13
C LEU A 125 -55.88 -43.78 -27.79
N GLU A 126 -55.05 -44.69 -28.32
CA GLU A 126 -53.61 -44.66 -28.14
C GLU A 126 -52.94 -43.48 -28.86
N VAL A 127 -53.42 -43.12 -30.06
CA VAL A 127 -53.00 -41.89 -30.75
C VAL A 127 -53.37 -40.65 -29.95
N ALA A 128 -54.59 -40.57 -29.42
CA ALA A 128 -55.03 -39.45 -28.60
C ALA A 128 -54.15 -39.29 -27.34
N LYS A 129 -53.83 -40.41 -26.67
CA LYS A 129 -52.93 -40.41 -25.50
C LYS A 129 -51.53 -39.92 -25.84
N ASN A 130 -50.96 -40.38 -26.96
CA ASN A 130 -49.64 -39.92 -27.43
C ASN A 130 -49.61 -38.42 -27.76
N LEU A 131 -50.70 -37.87 -28.31
CA LEU A 131 -50.82 -36.43 -28.56
C LEU A 131 -50.91 -35.63 -27.26
N ASP A 132 -51.62 -36.13 -26.25
CA ASP A 132 -51.67 -35.51 -24.92
C ASP A 132 -50.30 -35.51 -24.22
N ASP A 133 -49.55 -36.61 -24.32
CA ASP A 133 -48.19 -36.69 -23.76
C ASP A 133 -47.22 -35.71 -24.45
N GLN A 134 -47.34 -35.54 -25.77
CA GLN A 134 -46.58 -34.53 -26.52
C GLN A 134 -46.97 -33.10 -26.10
N ALA A 135 -48.27 -32.83 -25.95
CA ALA A 135 -48.76 -31.53 -25.49
C ALA A 135 -48.24 -31.20 -24.08
N ASN A 136 -48.20 -32.18 -23.17
CA ASN A 136 -47.64 -32.01 -21.83
C ASN A 136 -46.13 -31.78 -21.85
N THR A 137 -45.38 -32.48 -22.71
CA THR A 137 -43.94 -32.27 -22.88
C THR A 137 -43.63 -30.85 -23.36
N LEU A 138 -44.39 -30.36 -24.35
CA LEU A 138 -44.24 -29.00 -24.87
C LEU A 138 -44.62 -27.93 -23.82
N LYS A 139 -45.65 -28.17 -23.00
CA LYS A 139 -45.99 -27.28 -21.87
C LYS A 139 -44.85 -27.19 -20.86
N LEU A 140 -44.20 -28.31 -20.52
CA LEU A 140 -43.05 -28.33 -19.60
C LEU A 140 -41.84 -27.58 -20.18
N GLN A 141 -41.58 -27.74 -21.48
CA GLN A 141 -40.54 -26.96 -22.18
C GLN A 141 -40.85 -25.46 -22.13
N GLY A 142 -42.08 -25.06 -22.47
CA GLY A 142 -42.52 -23.66 -22.39
C GLY A 142 -42.37 -23.06 -21.00
N LEU A 143 -42.66 -23.81 -19.94
CA LEU A 143 -42.43 -23.36 -18.55
C LEU A 143 -40.94 -23.20 -18.21
N ASN A 144 -40.09 -24.10 -18.70
CA ASN A 144 -38.65 -24.02 -18.50
C ASN A 144 -38.05 -22.83 -19.26
N ASP A 145 -38.48 -22.59 -20.49
CA ASP A 145 -38.07 -21.45 -21.29
C ASP A 145 -38.54 -20.13 -20.67
N ALA A 146 -39.78 -20.06 -20.18
CA ALA A 146 -40.27 -18.90 -19.45
C ALA A 146 -39.44 -18.60 -18.18
N ARG A 147 -39.06 -19.65 -17.43
CA ARG A 147 -38.15 -19.50 -16.27
C ARG A 147 -36.76 -19.02 -16.70
N LYS A 148 -36.24 -19.51 -17.82
CA LYS A 148 -34.93 -19.11 -18.37
C LYS A 148 -34.96 -17.64 -18.81
N ILE A 149 -35.99 -17.23 -19.55
CA ILE A 149 -36.21 -15.85 -19.97
C ILE A 149 -36.32 -14.94 -18.75
N LYS A 150 -37.11 -15.32 -17.74
CA LYS A 150 -37.24 -14.54 -16.50
C LYS A 150 -35.88 -14.33 -15.81
N ARG A 151 -35.05 -15.37 -15.71
CA ARG A 151 -33.70 -15.25 -15.14
C ARG A 151 -32.78 -14.35 -15.98
N MET A 152 -32.83 -14.45 -17.31
CA MET A 152 -32.04 -13.59 -18.19
C MET A 152 -32.47 -12.12 -18.09
N LEU A 153 -33.77 -11.85 -18.01
CA LEU A 153 -34.29 -10.50 -17.82
C LEU A 153 -33.85 -9.90 -16.47
N SER A 154 -33.93 -10.68 -15.38
CA SER A 154 -33.43 -10.22 -14.08
C SER A 154 -31.92 -9.95 -14.12
N SER A 155 -31.15 -10.81 -14.79
CA SER A 155 -29.72 -10.57 -14.99
C SER A 155 -29.44 -9.31 -15.81
N LEU A 156 -30.24 -9.03 -16.84
CA LEU A 156 -30.10 -7.83 -17.67
C LEU A 156 -30.41 -6.56 -16.87
N GLU A 157 -31.45 -6.60 -16.03
CA GLU A 157 -31.83 -5.53 -15.13
C GLU A 157 -30.73 -5.25 -14.08
N ASP A 158 -30.13 -6.30 -13.50
CA ASP A 158 -28.98 -6.18 -12.61
C ASP A 158 -27.77 -5.52 -13.31
N HIS A 159 -27.46 -5.89 -14.56
CA HIS A 159 -26.38 -5.26 -15.33
C HIS A 159 -26.68 -3.79 -15.67
N THR A 160 -27.92 -3.49 -16.06
CA THR A 160 -28.34 -2.13 -16.40
C THR A 160 -28.26 -1.23 -15.17
N SER A 161 -28.74 -1.73 -14.03
CA SER A 161 -28.66 -1.03 -12.75
C SER A 161 -27.21 -0.76 -12.32
N LEU A 162 -26.31 -1.72 -12.56
CA LEU A 162 -24.87 -1.52 -12.32
C LEU A 162 -24.32 -0.41 -13.21
N VAL A 163 -24.61 -0.42 -14.51
CA VAL A 163 -24.14 0.63 -15.44
C VAL A 163 -24.67 2.01 -15.06
N MET A 164 -25.95 2.11 -14.65
CA MET A 164 -26.53 3.35 -14.15
C MET A 164 -25.81 3.86 -12.89
N ALA A 165 -25.60 2.98 -11.89
CA ALA A 165 -24.88 3.33 -10.67
C ALA A 165 -23.43 3.78 -10.93
N LEU A 166 -22.77 3.20 -11.94
CA LEU A 166 -21.42 3.60 -12.38
C LEU A 166 -21.40 4.94 -13.13
N SER A 167 -22.50 5.31 -13.81
CA SER A 167 -22.61 6.56 -14.58
C SER A 167 -23.00 7.76 -13.71
N ASP A 168 -23.85 7.54 -12.70
CA ASP A 168 -24.44 8.62 -11.91
C ASP A 168 -23.55 9.09 -10.74
N HIS A 169 -22.54 8.30 -10.37
CA HIS A 169 -21.72 8.58 -9.19
C HIS A 169 -20.22 8.51 -9.50
N ASP A 170 -19.55 9.67 -9.39
CA ASP A 170 -18.09 9.77 -9.44
C ASP A 170 -17.50 9.36 -8.09
N VAL A 171 -17.31 8.04 -7.92
CA VAL A 171 -16.96 7.45 -6.63
C VAL A 171 -15.48 7.07 -6.60
N PRO A 172 -14.63 7.78 -5.81
CA PRO A 172 -13.19 7.54 -5.81
C PRO A 172 -12.76 6.12 -5.36
N TRP A 173 -13.62 5.39 -4.64
CA TRP A 173 -13.36 4.02 -4.14
C TRP A 173 -13.99 2.90 -4.99
N LEU A 174 -14.66 3.23 -6.09
CA LEU A 174 -15.36 2.27 -6.95
C LEU A 174 -14.45 1.19 -7.51
N ARG A 175 -13.25 1.58 -7.96
CA ARG A 175 -12.23 0.67 -8.49
C ARG A 175 -11.82 -0.37 -7.44
N GLN A 176 -11.65 0.04 -6.19
CA GLN A 176 -11.24 -0.85 -5.08
C GLN A 176 -12.37 -1.80 -4.69
N LEU A 177 -13.62 -1.31 -4.70
CA LEU A 177 -14.80 -2.12 -4.44
C LEU A 177 -14.95 -3.21 -5.50
N LEU A 178 -14.90 -2.84 -6.78
CA LEU A 178 -14.99 -3.79 -7.90
C LEU A 178 -13.86 -4.82 -7.88
N GLN A 179 -12.62 -4.41 -7.57
CA GLN A 179 -11.49 -5.35 -7.43
C GLN A 179 -11.71 -6.34 -6.29
N THR A 180 -12.19 -5.88 -5.13
CA THR A 180 -12.48 -6.76 -3.98
C THR A 180 -13.60 -7.73 -4.31
N SER A 181 -14.65 -7.25 -4.96
CA SER A 181 -15.79 -8.05 -5.40
C SER A 181 -15.43 -9.09 -6.46
N LEU A 182 -14.55 -8.75 -7.40
CA LEU A 182 -14.02 -9.66 -8.41
C LEU A 182 -13.15 -10.75 -7.77
N HIS A 183 -12.28 -10.38 -6.83
CA HIS A 183 -11.43 -11.35 -6.11
C HIS A 183 -12.25 -12.35 -5.31
N ASN A 184 -13.36 -11.90 -4.70
CA ASN A 184 -14.25 -12.73 -3.90
C ASN A 184 -15.31 -13.49 -4.74
N GLY A 185 -15.30 -13.37 -6.07
CA GLY A 185 -16.27 -14.02 -6.95
C GLY A 185 -17.73 -13.61 -6.69
N THR A 186 -17.96 -12.39 -6.19
CA THR A 186 -19.31 -11.93 -5.79
C THR A 186 -20.23 -11.66 -6.98
N SER A 187 -21.53 -11.94 -6.78
CA SER A 187 -22.57 -11.68 -7.78
C SER A 187 -22.80 -10.19 -8.02
N ILE A 188 -23.28 -9.81 -9.20
CA ILE A 188 -23.56 -8.41 -9.57
C ILE A 188 -24.53 -7.74 -8.59
N ARG A 189 -25.54 -8.47 -8.12
CA ARG A 189 -26.48 -7.97 -7.12
C ARG A 189 -25.82 -7.66 -5.77
N THR A 190 -24.81 -8.44 -5.39
CA THR A 190 -23.99 -8.15 -4.21
C THR A 190 -23.13 -6.91 -4.42
N ILE A 191 -22.57 -6.73 -5.62
CA ILE A 191 -21.79 -5.54 -5.99
C ILE A 191 -22.67 -4.28 -5.90
N LEU A 192 -23.88 -4.33 -6.45
CA LEU A 192 -24.85 -3.24 -6.35
C LEU A 192 -25.14 -2.87 -4.89
N ARG A 193 -25.44 -3.86 -4.04
CA ARG A 193 -25.68 -3.60 -2.62
C ARG A 193 -24.46 -3.01 -1.91
N MET A 194 -23.25 -3.45 -2.27
CA MET A 194 -22.02 -2.88 -1.71
C MET A 194 -21.79 -1.43 -2.17
N ILE A 195 -22.19 -1.07 -3.39
CA ILE A 195 -22.16 0.32 -3.88
C ILE A 195 -23.18 1.16 -3.12
N GLU A 196 -24.41 0.67 -2.95
CA GLU A 196 -25.47 1.33 -2.17
C GLU A 196 -25.04 1.53 -0.69
N ASP A 197 -24.57 0.47 -0.03
CA ASP A 197 -24.09 0.49 1.37
C ASP A 197 -22.94 1.51 1.58
N ALA A 198 -22.13 1.71 0.54
CA ALA A 198 -21.00 2.62 0.55
C ALA A 198 -21.39 4.07 0.21
N LEU A 199 -22.41 4.29 -0.63
CA LEU A 199 -23.04 5.60 -0.85
C LEU A 199 -23.74 6.10 0.43
N GLU A 200 -24.36 5.20 1.20
CA GLU A 200 -24.94 5.49 2.52
C GLU A 200 -23.90 5.69 3.65
N ARG A 201 -22.60 5.72 3.30
CA ARG A 201 -21.41 5.95 4.17
C ARG A 201 -21.03 4.81 5.11
N SER A 202 -21.69 3.65 5.07
CA SER A 202 -21.45 2.52 5.98
C SER A 202 -20.26 1.66 5.56
N TYR A 203 -20.00 1.55 4.25
CA TYR A 203 -18.98 0.66 3.72
C TYR A 203 -17.82 1.44 3.07
N ARG A 204 -16.59 1.23 3.56
CA ARG A 204 -15.35 1.73 2.95
C ARG A 204 -14.43 0.55 2.65
N PRO A 205 -14.07 0.29 1.38
CA PRO A 205 -13.12 -0.78 1.06
C PRO A 205 -11.76 -0.49 1.73
N LYS A 206 -11.20 -1.50 2.40
CA LYS A 206 -9.94 -1.38 3.18
C LYS A 206 -8.68 -1.80 2.39
N ASN A 207 -8.85 -2.33 1.19
CA ASN A 207 -7.73 -2.79 0.36
C ASN A 207 -7.17 -1.62 -0.45
N HIS A 208 -6.04 -1.11 0.00
CA HIS A 208 -5.29 -0.07 -0.69
C HIS A 208 -4.11 -0.68 -1.44
N GLY A 209 -3.93 -0.31 -2.70
CA GLY A 209 -2.72 -0.64 -3.46
C GLY A 209 -1.50 0.15 -2.96
N MET A 210 -0.31 -0.27 -3.39
CA MET A 210 0.95 0.38 -2.99
C MET A 210 0.98 1.87 -3.39
N ASP A 211 0.51 2.23 -4.59
CA ASP A 211 0.44 3.62 -5.05
C ASP A 211 -0.38 4.52 -4.10
N ALA A 212 -1.47 3.97 -3.54
CA ALA A 212 -2.31 4.70 -2.60
C ALA A 212 -1.62 4.84 -1.23
N ILE A 213 -0.84 3.84 -0.82
CA ILE A 213 0.01 3.88 0.39
C ILE A 213 1.12 4.92 0.22
N ASP A 214 1.81 4.94 -0.91
CA ASP A 214 2.87 5.91 -1.21
C ASP A 214 2.32 7.34 -1.29
N LEU A 215 1.17 7.53 -1.94
CA LEU A 215 0.50 8.83 -1.99
C LEU A 215 0.06 9.29 -0.60
N ALA A 216 -0.53 8.41 0.21
CA ALA A 216 -0.90 8.72 1.58
C ALA A 216 0.32 9.05 2.45
N LEU A 217 1.44 8.36 2.25
CA LEU A 217 2.70 8.65 2.93
C LEU A 217 3.25 10.03 2.52
N LEU A 218 3.21 10.36 1.23
CA LEU A 218 3.61 11.67 0.73
C LEU A 218 2.73 12.78 1.31
N VAL A 219 1.41 12.60 1.29
CA VAL A 219 0.43 13.51 1.90
C VAL A 219 0.72 13.72 3.38
N TYR A 220 0.98 12.63 4.11
CA TYR A 220 1.33 12.69 5.52
C TYR A 220 2.63 13.46 5.76
N ARG A 221 3.65 13.27 4.92
CA ARG A 221 4.93 13.98 5.02
C ARG A 221 4.81 15.48 4.71
N LEU A 222 3.94 15.86 3.77
CA LEU A 222 3.78 17.25 3.33
C LEU A 222 2.82 18.06 4.21
N GLY A 223 1.71 17.46 4.68
CA GLY A 223 0.67 18.17 5.44
C GLY A 223 0.26 17.53 6.76
N GLY A 224 1.01 16.53 7.22
CA GLY A 224 0.81 15.90 8.52
C GLY A 224 -0.47 15.07 8.63
N ALA A 225 -0.80 14.71 9.87
CA ALA A 225 -1.97 13.88 10.19
C ALA A 225 -3.29 14.55 9.78
N ASN A 226 -3.39 15.88 9.88
CA ASN A 226 -4.61 16.62 9.56
C ASN A 226 -4.92 16.62 8.06
N LEU A 227 -3.91 16.88 7.20
CA LEU A 227 -4.11 16.80 5.76
C LEU A 227 -4.41 15.37 5.33
N LEU A 228 -3.69 14.39 5.88
CA LEU A 228 -3.96 12.98 5.61
C LEU A 228 -5.39 12.60 6.02
N PHE A 229 -5.86 13.05 7.18
CA PHE A 229 -7.22 12.80 7.62
C PHE A 229 -8.24 13.40 6.64
N MET A 230 -8.06 14.65 6.23
CA MET A 230 -8.95 15.30 5.25
C MET A 230 -8.98 14.56 3.91
N LEU A 231 -7.81 14.15 3.39
CA LEU A 231 -7.73 13.43 2.11
C LEU A 231 -8.13 11.96 2.21
N ASN A 232 -7.99 11.31 3.37
CA ASN A 232 -8.62 10.02 3.65
C ASN A 232 -10.15 10.11 3.53
N GLN A 233 -10.76 11.20 4.03
CA GLN A 233 -12.20 11.41 3.94
C GLN A 233 -12.69 11.72 2.51
N ARG A 234 -11.88 12.45 1.71
CA ARG A 234 -12.28 12.90 0.37
C ARG A 234 -11.89 11.95 -0.76
N LEU A 235 -10.69 11.39 -0.70
CA LEU A 235 -10.09 10.59 -1.77
C LEU A 235 -9.95 9.11 -1.40
N ALA A 236 -10.47 8.70 -0.23
CA ALA A 236 -10.34 7.33 0.29
C ALA A 236 -8.88 6.85 0.37
N LEU A 237 -7.92 7.76 0.61
CA LEU A 237 -6.53 7.41 0.87
C LEU A 237 -6.41 6.58 2.16
N PRO A 238 -5.38 5.73 2.31
CA PRO A 238 -5.06 5.06 3.57
C PRO A 238 -5.07 5.98 4.79
N SER A 239 -5.61 5.48 5.90
CA SER A 239 -5.55 6.18 7.18
C SER A 239 -4.13 6.15 7.76
N LEU A 240 -3.82 7.01 8.74
CA LEU A 240 -2.53 6.95 9.45
C LEU A 240 -2.30 5.59 10.13
N HIS A 241 -3.37 4.97 10.64
CA HIS A 241 -3.27 3.62 11.20
C HIS A 241 -2.89 2.60 10.12
N THR A 242 -3.55 2.65 8.97
CA THR A 242 -3.23 1.80 7.81
C THR A 242 -1.77 2.00 7.37
N LEU A 243 -1.32 3.26 7.25
CA LEU A 243 0.07 3.57 6.93
C LEU A 243 1.04 2.96 7.95
N ARG A 244 0.77 3.10 9.24
CA ARG A 244 1.62 2.51 10.31
C ARG A 244 1.68 0.99 10.26
N CYS A 245 0.68 0.33 9.69
CA CYS A 245 0.68 -1.12 9.49
C CYS A 245 1.42 -1.56 8.22
N HIS A 246 1.47 -0.72 7.17
CA HIS A 246 2.04 -1.07 5.87
C HIS A 246 3.43 -0.47 5.61
N VAL A 247 3.80 0.59 6.33
CA VAL A 247 5.05 1.33 6.18
C VAL A 247 5.80 1.34 7.50
N LEU A 248 7.12 1.15 7.43
CA LEU A 248 8.00 1.27 8.58
C LEU A 248 8.15 2.76 8.96
N PHE A 249 7.63 3.11 10.13
CA PHE A 249 7.92 4.40 10.76
C PHE A 249 9.08 4.23 11.72
N THR A 250 10.13 5.03 11.56
CA THR A 250 11.19 5.14 12.54
C THR A 250 10.62 5.66 13.84
N LYS A 251 10.62 4.81 14.88
CA LYS A 251 10.19 5.16 16.22
C LYS A 251 11.41 5.29 17.11
N VAL A 252 11.59 6.48 17.69
CA VAL A 252 12.58 6.75 18.72
C VAL A 252 11.83 6.86 20.02
N LEU A 253 12.25 6.13 21.04
CA LEU A 253 11.78 6.33 22.39
C LEU A 253 12.50 7.55 22.97
N PRO A 254 11.81 8.67 23.23
CA PRO A 254 12.45 9.82 23.88
C PRO A 254 12.79 9.46 25.32
N THR A 255 13.81 10.12 25.85
CA THR A 255 14.23 9.92 27.23
C THR A 255 13.18 10.48 28.18
N ILE A 256 12.72 9.64 29.10
CA ILE A 256 11.91 10.01 30.26
C ILE A 256 12.77 9.73 31.49
N GLY A 257 12.99 10.73 32.32
CA GLY A 257 13.93 10.60 33.44
C GLY A 257 15.39 10.75 32.99
N ARG A 258 16.28 10.01 33.66
CA ARG A 258 17.73 9.99 33.36
C ARG A 258 18.02 9.29 32.03
N ILE A 259 19.07 9.71 31.34
CA ILE A 259 19.58 8.99 30.15
C ILE A 259 20.17 7.65 30.59
N LEU A 260 19.62 6.55 30.08
CA LEU A 260 20.08 5.18 30.33
C LEU A 260 20.67 4.57 29.05
N SER A 261 21.73 3.77 29.20
CA SER A 261 22.34 3.04 28.08
C SER A 261 21.33 2.14 27.37
N THR A 262 20.49 1.44 28.14
CA THR A 262 19.45 0.55 27.62
C THR A 262 18.48 1.27 26.68
N THR A 263 18.06 2.50 26.99
CA THR A 263 17.20 3.30 26.11
C THR A 263 17.88 3.60 24.78
N VAL A 264 19.16 4.00 24.81
CA VAL A 264 19.93 4.29 23.60
C VAL A 264 20.15 3.02 22.78
N GLU A 265 20.50 1.90 23.43
CA GLU A 265 20.67 0.59 22.79
C GLU A 265 19.37 0.10 22.13
N THR A 266 18.22 0.26 22.80
CA THR A 266 16.91 -0.06 22.23
C THR A 266 16.62 0.81 21.01
N ASN A 267 16.91 2.11 21.07
CA ASN A 267 16.74 3.00 19.92
C ASN A 267 17.68 2.61 18.77
N ILE A 268 18.95 2.28 19.04
CA ILE A 268 19.89 1.78 18.01
C ILE A 268 19.33 0.54 17.34
N LYS A 269 18.91 -0.48 18.10
CA LYS A 269 18.35 -1.71 17.52
C LYS A 269 17.08 -1.44 16.70
N THR A 270 16.21 -0.58 17.22
CA THR A 270 14.90 -0.29 16.61
C THR A 270 15.01 0.59 15.37
N VAL A 271 15.94 1.55 15.34
CA VAL A 271 16.07 2.53 14.26
C VAL A 271 17.07 2.08 13.22
N LEU A 272 18.19 1.51 13.67
CA LEU A 272 19.32 1.20 12.82
C LEU A 272 19.30 -0.26 12.35
N HIS A 273 19.20 -1.23 13.26
CA HIS A 273 19.28 -2.65 12.89
C HIS A 273 18.03 -3.13 12.15
N SER A 274 16.84 -2.68 12.55
CA SER A 274 15.59 -3.01 11.85
C SER A 274 15.54 -2.54 10.40
N SER A 275 16.29 -1.47 10.10
CA SER A 275 16.34 -0.83 8.79
C SER A 275 17.55 -1.32 7.97
N TRP A 276 18.35 -2.24 8.51
CA TRP A 276 19.59 -2.69 7.90
C TRP A 276 19.40 -4.06 7.24
N ASP A 277 19.29 -4.06 5.91
CA ASP A 277 19.37 -5.30 5.14
C ASP A 277 20.83 -5.75 5.00
N SER A 278 21.17 -6.83 5.72
CA SER A 278 22.51 -7.44 5.74
C SER A 278 23.01 -7.96 4.38
N ALA A 279 22.16 -8.02 3.36
CA ALA A 279 22.48 -8.65 2.07
C ALA A 279 23.25 -7.74 1.08
N CYS A 280 23.41 -6.44 1.33
CA CYS A 280 23.84 -5.50 0.28
C CYS A 280 24.83 -4.39 0.67
N HIS A 281 25.35 -4.36 1.90
CA HIS A 281 26.15 -3.22 2.34
C HIS A 281 27.49 -3.66 2.94
N GLY A 282 28.59 -3.31 2.24
CA GLY A 282 29.95 -3.40 2.81
C GLY A 282 30.10 -2.51 4.05
N CYS A 283 31.08 -2.85 4.89
CA CYS A 283 31.42 -2.10 6.10
C CYS A 283 31.66 -0.62 5.77
N ARG A 284 31.14 0.30 6.60
CA ARG A 284 31.25 1.76 6.40
C ARG A 284 31.59 2.46 7.70
N GLY A 285 32.22 3.62 7.58
CA GLY A 285 32.38 4.52 8.71
C GLY A 285 31.06 5.06 9.22
N VAL A 286 31.00 5.34 10.52
CA VAL A 286 29.85 5.98 11.18
C VAL A 286 30.28 7.28 11.86
N SER A 287 29.47 8.32 11.74
CA SER A 287 29.62 9.57 12.50
C SER A 287 28.45 9.73 13.45
N LEU A 288 28.71 10.16 14.68
CA LEU A 288 27.70 10.54 15.64
C LEU A 288 27.51 12.06 15.59
N LEU A 289 26.29 12.50 15.29
CA LEU A 289 25.91 13.91 15.21
C LEU A 289 25.12 14.27 16.47
N ILE A 290 25.43 15.40 17.09
CA ILE A 290 24.72 15.89 18.27
C ILE A 290 24.39 17.38 18.12
N ASP A 291 23.14 17.73 18.42
CA ASP A 291 22.65 19.11 18.44
C ASP A 291 21.45 19.26 19.40
N GLU A 292 21.05 20.49 19.72
CA GLU A 292 19.79 20.79 20.40
C GLU A 292 18.73 21.36 19.46
N THR A 293 17.47 21.16 19.84
CA THR A 293 16.37 21.95 19.28
C THR A 293 15.46 22.48 20.38
N ALA A 294 14.99 23.73 20.20
CA ALA A 294 14.14 24.38 21.16
C ALA A 294 12.78 23.67 21.31
N LEU A 295 12.29 23.64 22.55
CA LEU A 295 10.99 23.10 22.91
C LEU A 295 10.14 24.16 23.59
N GLU A 296 8.83 23.98 23.49
CA GLU A 296 7.90 24.65 24.40
C GLU A 296 8.02 24.04 25.80
N GLU A 297 8.22 24.89 26.80
CA GLU A 297 8.35 24.53 28.22
C GLU A 297 7.00 24.04 28.78
N ALA A 298 6.63 22.81 28.45
CA ALA A 298 5.39 22.18 28.87
C ALA A 298 5.60 20.69 29.14
N ALA A 299 5.00 20.18 30.22
CA ALA A 299 4.92 18.75 30.48
C ALA A 299 3.93 18.09 29.52
N ILE A 300 4.25 16.88 29.05
CA ILE A 300 3.37 16.10 28.17
C ILE A 300 3.16 14.70 28.72
N TYR A 301 1.96 14.16 28.55
CA TYR A 301 1.71 12.76 28.87
C TYR A 301 2.14 11.87 27.69
N MET A 302 2.97 10.87 27.99
CA MET A 302 3.45 9.89 27.04
C MET A 302 2.80 8.54 27.32
N SER A 303 1.78 8.20 26.53
CA SER A 303 0.98 6.97 26.71
C SER A 303 1.81 5.70 26.65
N ASP A 304 2.81 5.64 25.76
CA ASP A 304 3.60 4.43 25.51
C ASP A 304 4.47 4.04 26.72
N ALA A 305 4.84 5.02 27.55
CA ALA A 305 5.61 4.81 28.76
C ALA A 305 4.78 5.01 30.05
N ASN A 306 3.48 5.34 29.91
CA ASN A 306 2.63 5.79 31.02
C ASN A 306 3.32 6.84 31.92
N GLY A 307 3.99 7.83 31.32
CA GLY A 307 4.86 8.76 32.05
C GLY A 307 4.77 10.20 31.57
N VAL A 308 5.30 11.12 32.38
CA VAL A 308 5.41 12.55 32.07
C VAL A 308 6.71 12.80 31.30
N GLY A 309 6.57 13.14 30.02
CA GLY A 309 7.67 13.58 29.17
C GLY A 309 8.00 15.06 29.34
N ARG A 310 9.09 15.50 28.69
CA ARG A 310 9.62 16.89 28.72
C ARG A 310 10.05 17.40 30.10
N LEU A 311 10.28 16.50 31.05
CA LEU A 311 11.07 16.81 32.24
C LEU A 311 12.55 16.73 31.89
N CYS A 312 13.37 17.66 32.38
CA CYS A 312 14.80 17.66 32.04
C CYS A 312 15.48 16.38 32.55
N TRP A 313 16.35 15.79 31.74
CA TRP A 313 16.97 14.50 32.04
C TRP A 313 17.93 14.58 33.25
N LEU A 314 18.51 15.77 33.50
CA LEU A 314 19.47 15.98 34.58
C LEU A 314 18.82 15.89 35.96
N HIS A 315 17.64 16.50 36.16
CA HIS A 315 17.00 16.62 37.48
C HIS A 315 15.80 15.70 37.67
N SER A 316 15.24 15.14 36.60
CA SER A 316 14.05 14.28 36.70
C SER A 316 14.26 12.99 37.50
N HIS A 317 15.50 12.58 37.75
CA HIS A 317 15.81 11.38 38.54
C HIS A 317 15.42 11.49 40.03
N VAL A 318 15.09 12.68 40.51
CA VAL A 318 14.68 12.92 41.91
C VAL A 318 13.25 12.40 42.18
N ILE A 319 12.47 12.16 41.12
CA ILE A 319 11.08 11.72 41.18
C ILE A 319 10.85 10.55 40.23
N ASP A 320 9.79 9.77 40.48
CA ASP A 320 9.29 8.82 39.48
C ASP A 320 8.42 9.58 38.45
N PRO A 321 8.81 9.63 37.17
CA PRO A 321 8.04 10.31 36.13
C PRO A 321 6.79 9.53 35.71
N SER A 322 6.57 8.32 36.22
CA SER A 322 5.46 7.44 35.83
C SER A 322 4.15 7.82 36.53
N LEU A 323 3.03 7.81 35.78
CA LEU A 323 1.70 8.14 36.30
C LEU A 323 0.97 6.87 36.74
N HIS A 324 1.36 6.33 37.90
CA HIS A 324 0.69 5.17 38.49
C HIS A 324 -0.60 5.55 39.23
N THR A 325 -0.61 6.71 39.89
CA THR A 325 -1.71 7.18 40.73
C THR A 325 -1.88 8.70 40.62
N TYR A 326 -3.00 9.22 41.12
CA TYR A 326 -3.17 10.67 41.28
C TYR A 326 -2.08 11.31 42.17
N GLN A 327 -1.62 10.58 43.20
CA GLN A 327 -0.53 11.05 44.06
C GLN A 327 0.79 11.18 43.29
N SER A 328 1.06 10.28 42.34
CA SER A 328 2.23 10.39 41.46
C SER A 328 2.19 11.72 40.70
N ALA A 329 1.03 12.09 40.13
CA ALA A 329 0.87 13.35 39.42
C ALA A 329 1.08 14.57 40.34
N LEU A 330 0.54 14.54 41.57
CA LEU A 330 0.76 15.59 42.56
C LEU A 330 2.23 15.73 42.94
N ASN A 331 2.95 14.62 43.15
CA ASN A 331 4.37 14.65 43.49
C ASN A 331 5.20 15.31 42.38
N ILE A 332 4.90 15.01 41.11
CA ILE A 332 5.56 15.65 39.96
C ILE A 332 5.27 17.16 39.94
N ALA A 333 4.00 17.54 40.15
CA ALA A 333 3.59 18.94 40.17
C ALA A 333 4.26 19.73 41.31
N HIS A 334 4.33 19.16 42.51
CA HIS A 334 5.02 19.76 43.65
C HIS A 334 6.53 19.90 43.38
N ALA A 335 7.19 18.86 42.85
CA ALA A 335 8.61 18.93 42.51
C ALA A 335 8.93 19.99 41.44
N LEU A 336 8.02 20.22 40.49
CA LEU A 336 8.13 21.31 39.53
C LEU A 336 7.94 22.68 40.19
N GLN A 337 6.95 22.81 41.08
CA GLN A 337 6.67 24.06 41.80
C GLN A 337 7.80 24.46 42.76
N GLU A 338 8.42 23.48 43.40
CA GLU A 338 9.55 23.66 44.33
C GLU A 338 10.90 23.85 43.61
N GLY A 339 10.96 23.60 42.30
CA GLY A 339 12.18 23.73 41.50
C GLY A 339 13.17 22.57 41.70
N HIS A 340 12.73 21.43 42.21
CA HIS A 340 13.54 20.21 42.29
C HIS A 340 13.67 19.51 40.92
N VAL A 341 12.68 19.71 40.06
CA VAL A 341 12.64 19.21 38.69
C VAL A 341 12.32 20.39 37.78
N HIS A 342 12.89 20.41 36.58
CA HIS A 342 12.64 21.46 35.61
C HIS A 342 11.93 20.92 34.36
N LEU A 343 11.10 21.78 33.77
CA LEU A 343 10.63 21.59 32.41
C LEU A 343 11.80 21.76 31.44
N ALA A 344 11.78 20.97 30.38
CA ALA A 344 12.78 21.06 29.33
C ALA A 344 12.54 22.29 28.46
N LYS A 345 13.62 23.01 28.17
CA LYS A 345 13.68 24.17 27.27
C LYS A 345 14.10 23.76 25.86
N GLU A 346 14.91 22.71 25.77
CA GLU A 346 15.37 22.14 24.52
C GLU A 346 15.39 20.62 24.63
N VAL A 347 15.63 19.95 23.51
CA VAL A 347 15.94 18.53 23.48
C VAL A 347 17.26 18.33 22.77
N THR A 348 18.19 17.67 23.46
CA THR A 348 19.43 17.19 22.85
C THR A 348 19.11 15.96 22.01
N VAL A 349 19.41 16.03 20.72
CA VAL A 349 19.21 14.94 19.78
C VAL A 349 20.56 14.40 19.36
N VAL A 350 20.72 13.08 19.43
CA VAL A 350 21.88 12.38 18.88
C VAL A 350 21.42 11.50 17.74
N GLY A 351 22.07 11.65 16.59
CA GLY A 351 21.85 10.84 15.41
C GLY A 351 23.14 10.15 14.96
N LEU A 352 22.99 9.02 14.28
CA LEU A 352 24.07 8.34 13.58
C LEU A 352 23.95 8.63 12.09
N HIS A 353 25.07 9.02 11.48
CA HIS A 353 25.19 9.20 10.05
C HIS A 353 26.19 8.18 9.49
N LEU A 354 25.82 7.53 8.40
CA LEU A 354 26.62 6.49 7.79
C LEU A 354 27.27 7.05 6.52
N PHE A 355 28.59 6.90 6.41
CA PHE A 355 29.32 7.44 5.26
C PHE A 355 28.78 6.84 3.94
N GLY A 356 28.49 7.72 2.98
CA GLY A 356 27.89 7.34 1.69
C GLY A 356 26.40 6.99 1.75
N LYS A 357 25.67 7.42 2.78
CA LYS A 357 24.20 7.43 2.83
C LYS A 357 23.70 8.82 3.23
N ASP A 358 22.59 9.26 2.65
CA ASP A 358 22.00 10.58 2.93
C ASP A 358 21.03 10.57 4.12
N THR A 359 21.04 9.52 4.94
CA THR A 359 20.10 9.31 6.04
C THR A 359 20.79 9.49 7.39
N VAL A 360 20.06 10.06 8.35
CA VAL A 360 20.44 10.16 9.76
C VAL A 360 19.50 9.30 10.58
N TYR A 361 20.07 8.51 11.49
CA TYR A 361 19.37 7.56 12.35
C TYR A 361 19.35 8.11 13.79
N PRO A 362 18.26 8.73 14.25
CA PRO A 362 18.18 9.26 15.60
C PRO A 362 18.22 8.14 16.65
N ILE A 363 19.08 8.27 17.65
CA ILE A 363 19.30 7.27 18.71
C ILE A 363 19.06 7.82 20.13
N LEU A 364 19.08 9.14 20.30
CA LEU A 364 18.76 9.80 21.56
C LEU A 364 17.92 11.05 21.29
N ALA A 365 16.90 11.26 22.13
CA ALA A 365 16.18 12.50 22.25
C ALA A 365 15.98 12.78 23.74
N ALA A 366 16.86 13.61 24.32
CA ALA A 366 16.95 13.86 25.76
C ALA A 366 16.55 15.30 26.10
N PRO A 367 15.43 15.52 26.82
CA PRO A 367 14.98 16.87 27.18
C PRO A 367 15.94 17.53 28.17
N THR A 368 16.38 18.77 27.92
CA THR A 368 17.38 19.51 28.71
C THR A 368 16.80 20.83 29.22
N CYS A 369 17.29 21.29 30.39
CA CYS A 369 16.95 22.60 30.95
C CYS A 369 18.10 23.63 30.85
N LYS A 370 19.18 23.32 30.11
CA LYS A 370 20.40 24.14 29.93
C LYS A 370 21.24 24.36 31.19
N SER A 371 21.03 23.56 32.23
CA SER A 371 21.82 23.62 33.46
C SER A 371 23.02 22.68 33.46
N GLU A 372 23.17 21.89 32.41
CA GLU A 372 24.21 20.87 32.26
C GLU A 372 25.60 21.52 32.20
N ASP A 373 26.60 20.83 32.76
CA ASP A 373 28.00 21.22 32.65
C ASP A 373 28.77 20.34 31.63
N ALA A 374 30.07 20.62 31.45
CA ALA A 374 30.89 19.86 30.51
C ALA A 374 31.10 18.39 30.93
N ARG A 375 30.99 18.04 32.22
CA ARG A 375 31.07 16.66 32.72
C ARG A 375 29.78 15.91 32.45
N ASP A 376 28.65 16.60 32.51
CA ASP A 376 27.36 16.04 32.09
C ASP A 376 27.41 15.67 30.61
N MET A 377 27.91 16.58 29.75
CA MET A 377 28.10 16.29 28.32
C MET A 377 29.12 15.17 28.06
N GLU A 378 30.21 15.10 28.84
CA GLU A 378 31.15 13.97 28.79
C GLU A 378 30.46 12.64 29.10
N THR A 379 29.56 12.63 30.08
CA THR A 379 28.77 11.45 30.45
C THR A 379 27.83 11.04 29.32
N VAL A 380 27.12 12.00 28.72
CA VAL A 380 26.23 11.74 27.57
C VAL A 380 27.01 11.15 26.40
N LEU A 381 28.11 11.79 25.99
CA LEU A 381 28.93 11.34 24.87
C LEU A 381 29.54 9.95 25.12
N THR A 382 30.01 9.69 26.33
CA THR A 382 30.54 8.37 26.71
C THR A 382 29.46 7.31 26.66
N LEU A 383 28.26 7.61 27.18
CA LEU A 383 27.13 6.69 27.19
C LEU A 383 26.70 6.31 25.77
N VAL A 384 26.50 7.29 24.88
CA VAL A 384 26.05 7.01 23.50
C VAL A 384 27.11 6.28 22.68
N THR A 385 28.40 6.60 22.88
CA THR A 385 29.49 5.93 22.16
C THR A 385 29.69 4.50 22.64
N ASN A 386 29.53 4.23 23.94
CA ASN A 386 29.55 2.87 24.47
C ASN A 386 28.32 2.06 24.03
N ALA A 387 27.11 2.63 24.12
CA ALA A 387 25.89 1.98 23.63
C ALA A 387 26.00 1.54 22.15
N TYR A 388 26.61 2.37 21.29
CA TYR A 388 26.89 1.98 19.91
C TYR A 388 27.79 0.73 19.82
N LYS A 389 28.83 0.65 20.62
CA LYS A 389 29.74 -0.52 20.64
C LYS A 389 29.06 -1.76 21.21
N ASP A 390 28.37 -1.61 22.33
CA ASP A 390 27.79 -2.70 23.10
C ASP A 390 26.61 -3.38 22.38
N THR A 391 25.95 -2.66 21.46
CA THR A 391 24.93 -3.25 20.57
C THR A 391 25.51 -4.16 19.47
N GLY A 392 26.83 -4.29 19.34
CA GLY A 392 27.48 -5.02 18.24
C GLY A 392 27.40 -4.31 16.89
N SER A 393 26.91 -3.06 16.87
CA SER A 393 26.79 -2.25 15.65
C SER A 393 28.10 -2.10 14.86
N PRO A 394 29.29 -2.01 15.49
CA PRO A 394 30.55 -1.99 14.75
C PRO A 394 30.78 -3.19 13.83
N ALA A 395 30.29 -4.37 14.20
CA ALA A 395 30.42 -5.58 13.39
C ALA A 395 29.36 -5.65 12.27
N ILE A 396 28.18 -5.08 12.49
CA ILE A 396 27.04 -5.13 11.56
C ILE A 396 27.14 -4.04 10.49
N ILE A 397 27.59 -2.85 10.88
CA ILE A 397 27.48 -1.61 10.08
C ILE A 397 28.87 -1.03 9.82
N GLY A 398 29.68 -0.97 10.88
CA GLY A 398 31.06 -0.54 10.83
C GLY A 398 31.45 0.39 11.97
N PRO A 399 32.75 0.70 12.09
CA PRO A 399 33.31 1.40 13.23
C PRO A 399 32.84 2.86 13.30
N LEU A 400 32.68 3.35 14.54
CA LEU A 400 32.50 4.77 14.79
C LEU A 400 33.79 5.52 14.46
N TRP A 401 33.71 6.52 13.60
CA TRP A 401 34.85 7.29 13.12
C TRP A 401 34.94 8.68 13.73
N SER A 402 33.81 9.38 13.85
CA SER A 402 33.80 10.75 14.34
C SER A 402 32.58 11.09 15.18
N VAL A 403 32.72 12.14 15.96
CA VAL A 403 31.62 12.82 16.67
C VAL A 403 31.59 14.27 16.23
N ALA A 404 30.50 14.70 15.59
CA ALA A 404 30.31 16.05 15.09
C ALA A 404 29.37 16.85 16.01
N THR A 405 29.76 18.09 16.32
CA THR A 405 29.01 18.98 17.21
C THR A 405 28.89 20.39 16.62
N ASP A 406 27.96 21.19 17.14
CA ASP A 406 27.77 22.60 16.79
C ASP A 406 28.88 23.53 17.34
N GLY A 407 29.74 23.01 18.22
CA GLY A 407 30.88 23.68 18.85
C GLY A 407 30.53 24.67 19.96
N ASP A 408 29.42 24.48 20.67
CA ASP A 408 29.18 25.15 21.94
C ASP A 408 30.32 24.89 22.96
N ALA A 409 30.56 25.85 23.86
CA ALA A 409 31.67 25.80 24.82
C ALA A 409 31.66 24.54 25.71
N LEU A 410 30.49 24.04 26.13
CA LEU A 410 30.38 22.84 26.96
C LEU A 410 30.78 21.59 26.17
N ARG A 411 30.24 21.44 24.96
CA ARG A 411 30.57 20.33 24.05
C ARG A 411 32.00 20.37 23.59
N HIS A 412 32.53 21.54 23.31
CA HIS A 412 33.93 21.72 22.93
C HIS A 412 34.85 21.20 24.04
N LYS A 413 34.59 21.52 25.30
CA LYS A 413 35.38 21.04 26.45
C LYS A 413 35.25 19.52 26.64
N ALA A 414 34.04 18.98 26.57
CA ALA A 414 33.79 17.54 26.70
C ALA A 414 34.42 16.75 25.54
N GLY A 415 34.18 17.20 24.31
CA GLY A 415 34.70 16.60 23.07
C GLY A 415 36.22 16.62 23.01
N HIS A 416 36.87 17.73 23.38
CA HIS A 416 38.32 17.78 23.45
C HIS A 416 38.87 16.71 24.41
N LYS A 417 38.29 16.61 25.62
CA LYS A 417 38.73 15.65 26.64
C LYS A 417 38.58 14.20 26.18
N LEU A 418 37.50 13.88 25.47
CA LEU A 418 37.19 12.52 25.03
C LEU A 418 37.91 12.12 23.73
N PHE A 419 38.04 13.04 22.77
CA PHE A 419 38.44 12.72 21.39
C PHE A 419 39.80 13.31 20.99
N VAL A 420 40.51 13.96 21.91
CA VAL A 420 41.89 14.44 21.72
C VAL A 420 42.76 13.99 22.90
N LYS A 421 42.79 12.67 23.14
CA LYS A 421 43.43 12.06 24.31
C LYS A 421 44.69 11.26 23.97
N ASN A 422 44.59 10.36 22.99
CA ASN A 422 45.63 9.37 22.69
C ASN A 422 46.26 9.69 21.34
N LYS A 423 47.60 9.74 21.26
CA LYS A 423 48.29 9.80 19.97
C LYS A 423 48.03 8.49 19.20
N ILE A 424 47.77 8.58 17.90
CA ILE A 424 47.58 7.41 17.03
C ILE A 424 48.80 6.47 17.20
N PRO A 425 48.58 5.19 17.56
CA PRO A 425 49.67 4.23 17.79
C PRO A 425 50.50 3.98 16.54
N ILE A 426 51.81 3.79 16.69
CA ILE A 426 52.72 3.47 15.57
C ILE A 426 52.33 2.14 14.89
N SER A 427 51.76 1.20 15.66
CA SER A 427 51.25 -0.07 15.16
C SER A 427 49.95 0.02 14.36
N SER A 428 49.28 1.18 14.34
CA SER A 428 48.03 1.37 13.59
C SER A 428 48.32 1.56 12.10
N ASP A 429 47.50 0.94 11.24
CA ASP A 429 47.56 1.13 9.79
C ASP A 429 47.39 2.59 9.35
N LEU A 430 46.67 3.38 10.17
CA LEU A 430 46.50 4.81 9.92
C LEU A 430 47.80 5.58 10.13
N PHE A 431 48.65 5.15 11.07
CA PHE A 431 49.90 5.84 11.37
C PHE A 431 50.81 5.88 10.15
N ARG A 432 50.88 4.78 9.38
CA ARG A 432 51.72 4.71 8.17
C ARG A 432 51.37 5.78 7.13
N ILE A 433 50.09 6.15 7.03
CA ILE A 433 49.62 7.20 6.11
C ILE A 433 49.86 8.57 6.75
N LEU A 434 49.33 8.74 7.97
CA LEU A 434 49.19 10.06 8.60
C LEU A 434 50.51 10.60 9.16
N SER A 435 51.46 9.74 9.53
CA SER A 435 52.79 10.18 10.03
C SER A 435 53.61 10.95 9.00
N ASN A 436 53.31 10.76 7.71
CA ASN A 436 53.96 11.47 6.60
C ASN A 436 53.34 12.84 6.31
N LEU A 437 52.40 13.31 7.15
CA LEU A 437 51.73 14.61 7.01
C LEU A 437 52.23 15.57 8.10
N PRO A 438 53.26 16.39 7.84
CA PRO A 438 53.80 17.31 8.83
C PRO A 438 52.72 18.29 9.32
N GLY A 439 52.73 18.58 10.62
CA GLY A 439 51.79 19.52 11.23
C GLY A 439 50.39 18.96 11.53
N LEU A 440 50.04 17.78 11.02
CA LEU A 440 48.77 17.14 11.38
C LEU A 440 48.77 16.73 12.86
N ASN A 441 47.72 17.14 13.59
CA ASN A 441 47.53 16.70 14.96
C ASN A 441 47.10 15.22 15.00
N MET A 442 47.99 14.36 15.48
CA MET A 442 47.83 12.90 15.55
C MET A 442 47.08 12.38 16.80
N PHE A 443 46.50 13.26 17.63
CA PHE A 443 45.74 12.84 18.81
C PHE A 443 44.29 12.51 18.47
N THR A 444 43.74 11.46 19.05
CA THR A 444 42.36 10.99 18.82
C THR A 444 41.75 10.49 20.13
N GLY A 445 40.49 10.11 20.11
CA GLY A 445 39.85 9.42 21.23
C GLY A 445 40.23 7.95 21.31
N ASN A 446 39.49 7.21 22.13
CA ASN A 446 39.54 5.75 22.09
C ASN A 446 39.09 5.26 20.71
N ASP A 447 39.68 4.16 20.24
CA ASP A 447 39.41 3.56 18.92
C ASP A 447 39.64 4.52 17.74
N MET A 448 40.50 5.52 17.94
CA MET A 448 40.85 6.55 16.95
C MET A 448 39.66 7.38 16.48
N VAL A 449 38.60 7.51 17.30
CA VAL A 449 37.46 8.40 17.03
C VAL A 449 37.92 9.86 17.04
N THR A 450 37.49 10.66 16.07
CA THR A 450 37.83 12.08 15.94
C THR A 450 36.68 12.99 16.35
N LEU A 451 37.00 14.15 16.94
CA LEU A 451 36.04 15.24 17.07
C LEU A 451 35.93 15.98 15.74
N ASP A 452 34.73 16.43 15.41
CA ASP A 452 34.42 17.25 14.26
C ASP A 452 33.46 18.38 14.65
N PHE A 453 33.47 19.45 13.86
CA PHE A 453 32.59 20.59 14.04
C PHE A 453 31.88 20.91 12.73
N ASP A 454 30.57 21.19 12.81
CA ASP A 454 29.81 21.53 11.61
C ASP A 454 30.40 22.77 10.93
N PHE A 455 30.88 22.57 9.70
CA PHE A 455 31.47 23.62 8.88
C PHE A 455 30.55 24.83 8.72
N LYS A 456 29.23 24.64 8.70
CA LYS A 456 28.26 25.74 8.62
C LYS A 456 28.33 26.63 9.85
N HIS A 457 28.43 26.05 11.05
CA HIS A 457 28.61 26.81 12.28
C HIS A 457 29.96 27.52 12.31
N VAL A 458 31.01 26.84 11.87
CA VAL A 458 32.36 27.40 11.80
C VAL A 458 32.42 28.59 10.83
N PHE A 459 31.80 28.48 9.65
CA PHE A 459 31.77 29.56 8.65
C PHE A 459 30.99 30.76 9.17
N LYS A 460 29.82 30.54 9.79
CA LYS A 460 29.06 31.60 10.46
C LYS A 460 29.92 32.34 11.49
N ARG A 461 30.66 31.62 12.33
CA ARG A 461 31.53 32.22 13.36
C ARG A 461 32.72 32.98 12.76
N PHE A 462 33.28 32.51 11.65
CA PHE A 462 34.29 33.26 10.89
C PHE A 462 33.70 34.57 10.33
N CYS A 463 32.50 34.54 9.75
CA CYS A 463 31.83 35.75 9.28
C CYS A 463 31.46 36.71 10.42
N MET A 464 31.08 36.20 11.60
CA MET A 464 30.88 37.07 12.76
C MET A 464 32.16 37.79 13.18
N LEU A 465 33.33 37.17 13.05
CA LEU A 465 34.62 37.83 13.29
C LEU A 465 34.88 38.97 12.29
N LEU A 466 34.64 38.72 11.00
CA LEU A 466 34.77 39.72 9.93
C LEU A 466 33.82 40.92 10.10
N ARG A 467 32.59 40.63 10.55
CA ARG A 467 31.55 41.62 10.87
C ARG A 467 31.75 42.30 12.24
N GLY A 468 32.76 41.86 13.00
CA GLY A 468 33.09 42.43 14.29
C GLY A 468 33.98 43.65 14.15
N ARG A 469 33.82 44.63 15.05
CA ARG A 469 34.73 45.79 15.15
C ARG A 469 36.18 45.38 15.41
N SER A 470 36.38 44.33 16.20
CA SER A 470 37.70 43.78 16.50
C SER A 470 38.40 43.19 15.28
N GLY A 471 37.63 42.71 14.29
CA GLY A 471 38.13 42.13 13.05
C GLY A 471 39.12 40.98 13.25
N LEU A 472 39.90 40.74 12.20
CA LEU A 472 41.04 39.83 12.20
C LEU A 472 42.31 40.58 11.80
N TYR A 473 43.37 40.45 12.59
CA TYR A 473 44.69 41.01 12.27
C TYR A 473 45.52 40.02 11.46
N LEU A 474 46.08 40.49 10.36
CA LEU A 474 47.01 39.75 9.50
C LEU A 474 48.46 40.11 9.80
N ASP A 475 49.38 39.33 9.24
CA ASP A 475 50.82 39.44 9.48
C ASP A 475 51.45 40.75 9.00
N ASN A 476 50.83 41.41 8.02
CA ASN A 476 51.22 42.74 7.56
C ASN A 476 50.73 43.89 8.48
N GLY A 477 50.14 43.56 9.64
CA GLY A 477 49.66 44.53 10.62
C GLY A 477 48.28 45.11 10.32
N ARG A 478 47.65 44.76 9.19
CA ARG A 478 46.31 45.22 8.82
C ARG A 478 45.23 44.45 9.57
N CYS A 479 44.19 45.17 9.97
CA CYS A 479 42.99 44.61 10.60
C CYS A 479 41.86 44.61 9.59
N ILE A 480 41.41 43.43 9.19
CA ILE A 480 40.22 43.29 8.35
C ILE A 480 39.02 43.24 9.28
N ASN A 481 38.24 44.31 9.27
CA ASN A 481 37.02 44.49 10.03
C ASN A 481 35.93 45.08 9.12
N THR A 482 34.74 45.27 9.68
CA THR A 482 33.57 45.75 8.93
C THR A 482 33.82 47.07 8.20
N PHE A 483 34.49 48.04 8.84
CA PHE A 483 34.77 49.35 8.22
C PHE A 483 35.70 49.24 7.02
N LEU A 484 36.73 48.38 7.11
CA LEU A 484 37.60 48.10 5.98
C LEU A 484 36.80 47.42 4.85
N LEU A 485 35.93 46.46 5.20
CA LEU A 485 35.13 45.75 4.22
C LEU A 485 34.09 46.65 3.52
N GLU A 486 33.44 47.58 4.23
CA GLU A 486 32.53 48.58 3.64
C GLU A 486 33.21 49.41 2.57
N ARG A 487 34.49 49.75 2.77
CA ARG A 487 35.27 50.55 1.82
C ARG A 487 35.60 49.79 0.53
N TYR A 488 35.90 48.48 0.63
CA TYR A 488 36.48 47.73 -0.49
C TYR A 488 35.51 46.75 -1.15
N LEU A 489 34.49 46.25 -0.47
CA LEU A 489 33.47 45.39 -1.09
C LEU A 489 32.78 46.03 -2.32
N PRO A 490 32.47 47.35 -2.35
CA PRO A 490 31.92 48.00 -3.55
C PRO A 490 32.81 47.91 -4.80
N TRP A 491 34.09 47.53 -4.66
CA TRP A 491 34.97 47.34 -5.81
C TRP A 491 34.61 46.06 -6.60
N VAL A 492 33.92 45.11 -5.98
CA VAL A 492 33.45 43.89 -6.65
C VAL A 492 32.36 44.24 -7.67
N LYS A 493 32.55 43.85 -8.93
CA LYS A 493 31.58 44.10 -9.99
C LYS A 493 30.18 43.56 -9.63
N GLY A 494 29.18 44.42 -9.67
CA GLY A 494 27.79 44.08 -9.37
C GLY A 494 27.44 44.10 -7.88
N MET A 495 28.31 44.66 -7.04
CA MET A 495 28.07 44.86 -5.61
C MET A 495 27.67 46.31 -5.34
N ASP A 496 26.39 46.54 -5.03
CA ASP A 496 25.88 47.85 -4.62
C ASP A 496 25.89 48.01 -3.09
N ASP A 497 25.69 49.24 -2.63
CA ASP A 497 25.73 49.59 -1.20
C ASP A 497 24.69 48.81 -0.37
N ASP A 498 23.52 48.50 -0.96
CA ASP A 498 22.48 47.70 -0.32
C ASP A 498 22.95 46.25 -0.11
N THR A 499 23.57 45.65 -1.13
CA THR A 499 24.16 44.31 -1.04
C THR A 499 25.29 44.26 -0.01
N VAL A 500 26.19 45.26 0.01
CA VAL A 500 27.26 45.34 1.02
C VAL A 500 26.66 45.41 2.42
N THR A 501 25.65 46.28 2.61
CA THR A 501 24.95 46.43 3.88
C THR A 501 24.31 45.12 4.32
N ARG A 502 23.61 44.42 3.41
CA ARG A 502 22.99 43.11 3.67
C ARG A 502 24.01 42.05 4.08
N LEU A 503 25.20 42.04 3.46
CA LEU A 503 26.25 41.05 3.75
C LEU A 503 26.97 41.31 5.07
N LEU A 504 27.21 42.58 5.41
CA LEU A 504 27.93 42.98 6.62
C LEU A 504 27.01 43.10 7.85
N TYR A 505 25.74 43.47 7.64
CA TYR A 505 24.73 43.66 8.67
C TYR A 505 23.48 42.81 8.41
N PRO A 506 23.60 41.46 8.39
CA PRO A 506 22.47 40.60 8.10
C PRO A 506 21.43 40.65 9.22
N ASN A 507 20.14 40.68 8.85
CA ASN A 507 19.03 40.57 9.79
C ASN A 507 19.08 39.28 10.62
N ASN A 508 19.58 38.20 10.01
CA ASN A 508 19.77 36.91 10.66
C ASN A 508 21.23 36.43 10.49
N PRO A 509 22.11 36.65 11.49
CA PRO A 509 23.48 36.14 11.47
C PRO A 509 23.58 34.60 11.44
N GLN A 510 22.48 33.88 11.70
CA GLN A 510 22.43 32.43 11.65
C GLN A 510 22.24 31.86 10.23
N ASP A 511 22.06 32.73 9.22
CA ASP A 511 21.83 32.31 7.85
C ASP A 511 23.14 31.90 7.14
N VAL A 512 23.21 30.61 6.77
CA VAL A 512 24.40 29.99 6.18
C VAL A 512 24.65 30.48 4.75
N PRO A 513 23.67 30.50 3.84
CA PRO A 513 23.79 31.15 2.53
C PRO A 513 24.45 32.53 2.56
N HIS A 514 24.01 33.43 3.45
CA HIS A 514 24.59 34.78 3.56
C HIS A 514 26.05 34.76 4.06
N ALA A 515 26.43 33.80 4.90
CA ALA A 515 27.83 33.64 5.31
C ALA A 515 28.71 33.21 4.12
N ILE A 516 28.23 32.26 3.30
CA ILE A 516 28.92 31.79 2.08
C ILE A 516 28.98 32.93 1.04
N GLU A 517 27.92 33.72 0.89
CA GLU A 517 27.87 34.86 -0.02
C GLU A 517 28.93 35.90 0.34
N LEU A 518 29.06 36.25 1.63
CA LEU A 518 30.11 37.17 2.11
C LEU A 518 31.52 36.60 1.85
N MET A 519 31.78 35.34 2.20
CA MET A 519 33.09 34.75 1.95
C MET A 519 33.43 34.71 0.46
N THR A 520 32.45 34.39 -0.40
CA THR A 520 32.60 34.40 -1.86
C THR A 520 32.86 35.80 -2.40
N ALA A 521 32.19 36.82 -1.85
CA ALA A 521 32.44 38.22 -2.19
C ALA A 521 33.88 38.62 -1.85
N LEU A 522 34.40 38.22 -0.69
CA LEU A 522 35.79 38.46 -0.29
C LEU A 522 36.80 37.72 -1.18
N ILE A 523 36.47 36.49 -1.59
CA ILE A 523 37.29 35.74 -2.56
C ILE A 523 37.40 36.52 -3.88
N LYS A 524 36.27 37.01 -4.40
CA LYS A 524 36.23 37.83 -5.62
C LYS A 524 37.01 39.14 -5.43
N LEU A 525 36.84 39.81 -4.30
CA LEU A 525 37.50 41.08 -3.97
C LEU A 525 39.02 40.96 -4.03
N GLY A 526 39.60 39.92 -3.43
CA GLY A 526 41.05 39.72 -3.48
C GLY A 526 41.60 39.37 -4.87
N ASN A 527 40.74 39.06 -5.84
CA ASN A 527 41.14 38.73 -7.22
C ASN A 527 40.90 39.85 -8.23
N ILE A 528 40.52 41.06 -7.77
CA ILE A 528 40.31 42.21 -8.63
C ILE A 528 41.66 42.75 -9.12
N THR A 529 41.72 43.16 -10.39
CA THR A 529 42.88 43.87 -10.94
C THR A 529 43.06 45.20 -10.22
N GLN A 530 44.20 45.36 -9.55
CA GLN A 530 44.50 46.57 -8.80
C GLN A 530 44.64 47.78 -9.74
N PRO A 531 44.13 48.97 -9.35
CA PRO A 531 44.45 50.22 -10.03
C PRO A 531 45.97 50.47 -10.05
N HIS A 532 46.49 51.07 -11.12
CA HIS A 532 47.93 51.29 -11.27
C HIS A 532 48.53 52.32 -10.28
N ASP A 533 47.69 53.17 -9.66
CA ASP A 533 48.11 54.27 -8.78
C ASP A 533 47.44 54.19 -7.39
N LEU A 534 47.69 53.12 -6.65
CA LEU A 534 47.23 52.99 -5.27
C LEU A 534 48.19 53.69 -4.30
N ASP A 535 47.66 54.44 -3.33
CA ASP A 535 48.46 54.92 -2.22
C ASP A 535 48.96 53.75 -1.34
N ILE A 536 50.05 53.98 -0.60
CA ILE A 536 50.72 52.94 0.20
C ILE A 536 49.77 52.24 1.19
N ASN A 537 48.82 52.98 1.77
CA ASN A 537 47.89 52.37 2.73
C ASN A 537 46.86 51.50 2.03
N THR A 538 46.31 51.98 0.90
CA THR A 538 45.36 51.20 0.11
C THR A 538 46.03 49.96 -0.49
N ALA A 539 47.26 50.05 -0.99
CA ALA A 539 48.02 48.90 -1.46
C ALA A 539 48.18 47.84 -0.36
N ALA A 540 48.56 48.25 0.85
CA ALA A 540 48.71 47.33 1.99
C ALA A 540 47.37 46.70 2.44
N ASP A 541 46.25 47.43 2.37
CA ASP A 541 44.92 46.89 2.65
C ASP A 541 44.52 45.85 1.59
N VAL A 542 44.77 46.12 0.31
CA VAL A 542 44.48 45.20 -0.80
C VAL A 542 45.34 43.95 -0.71
N ASP A 543 46.61 44.06 -0.36
CA ASP A 543 47.49 42.90 -0.14
C ASP A 543 46.97 42.01 1.00
N ALA A 544 46.47 42.63 2.08
CA ALA A 544 45.80 41.91 3.17
C ALA A 544 44.52 41.18 2.70
N LEU A 545 43.70 41.85 1.90
CA LEU A 545 42.48 41.27 1.33
C LEU A 545 42.79 40.14 0.35
N HIS A 546 43.87 40.25 -0.44
CA HIS A 546 44.35 39.19 -1.31
C HIS A 546 44.82 37.97 -0.51
N PHE A 547 45.57 38.16 0.57
CA PHE A 547 45.93 37.04 1.44
C PHE A 547 44.68 36.36 2.04
N LEU A 548 43.74 37.15 2.58
CA LEU A 548 42.49 36.62 3.13
C LEU A 548 41.68 35.88 2.06
N SER A 549 41.64 36.37 0.81
CA SER A 549 40.91 35.72 -0.28
C SER A 549 41.45 34.32 -0.56
N GLN A 550 42.78 34.13 -0.56
CA GLN A 550 43.40 32.82 -0.72
C GLN A 550 43.06 31.87 0.44
N VAL A 551 43.10 32.38 1.69
CA VAL A 551 42.71 31.59 2.87
C VAL A 551 41.25 31.14 2.77
N LEU A 552 40.34 32.06 2.45
CA LEU A 552 38.91 31.76 2.33
C LEU A 552 38.61 30.83 1.14
N TRP A 553 39.29 31.00 0.02
CA TRP A 553 39.12 30.14 -1.15
C TRP A 553 39.50 28.69 -0.82
N CYS A 554 40.65 28.47 -0.18
CA CYS A 554 41.07 27.16 0.28
C CYS A 554 40.15 26.54 1.35
N LEU A 555 39.41 27.36 2.10
CA LEU A 555 38.43 26.89 3.09
C LEU A 555 37.08 26.53 2.46
N VAL A 556 36.55 27.40 1.60
CA VAL A 556 35.15 27.36 1.15
C VAL A 556 34.96 26.45 -0.06
N ASP A 557 35.86 26.51 -1.05
CA ASP A 557 35.69 25.79 -2.32
C ASP A 557 35.47 24.28 -2.12
N PRO A 558 36.19 23.58 -1.21
CA PRO A 558 35.98 22.16 -0.94
C PRO A 558 34.56 21.77 -0.52
N TYR A 559 33.79 22.69 0.07
CA TYR A 559 32.44 22.42 0.58
C TYR A 559 31.32 22.79 -0.40
N ILE A 560 31.59 23.65 -1.38
CA ILE A 560 30.56 24.15 -2.31
C ILE A 560 30.79 23.69 -3.76
N ASN A 561 32.02 23.31 -4.12
CA ASN A 561 32.38 22.93 -5.46
C ASN A 561 32.36 21.41 -5.66
N ILE A 562 31.23 20.90 -6.16
CA ILE A 562 31.03 19.47 -6.45
C ILE A 562 31.93 18.91 -7.56
N ARG A 563 32.69 19.76 -8.26
CA ARG A 563 33.60 19.34 -9.35
C ARG A 563 34.98 18.93 -8.83
N LEU A 564 35.34 19.33 -7.62
CA LEU A 564 36.62 18.95 -7.03
C LEU A 564 36.61 17.46 -6.68
N SER A 565 37.66 16.76 -7.09
CA SER A 565 37.98 15.44 -6.58
C SER A 565 38.31 15.50 -5.08
N LEU A 566 38.17 14.36 -4.39
CA LEU A 566 38.53 14.26 -2.98
C LEU A 566 40.00 14.65 -2.71
N SER A 567 40.91 14.35 -3.64
CA SER A 567 42.32 14.73 -3.53
C SER A 567 42.49 16.26 -3.57
N GLU A 568 41.83 16.93 -4.52
CA GLU A 568 41.87 18.39 -4.61
C GLU A 568 41.27 19.04 -3.36
N GLN A 569 40.12 18.55 -2.88
CA GLN A 569 39.51 19.03 -1.63
C GLN A 569 40.50 18.97 -0.46
N VAL A 570 41.23 17.87 -0.31
CA VAL A 570 42.25 17.71 0.74
C VAL A 570 43.44 18.67 0.55
N VAL A 571 43.89 18.89 -0.69
CA VAL A 571 44.96 19.86 -0.97
C VAL A 571 44.54 21.28 -0.56
N HIS A 572 43.31 21.69 -0.90
CA HIS A 572 42.76 22.97 -0.47
C HIS A 572 42.69 23.10 1.06
N LEU A 573 42.08 22.13 1.74
CA LEU A 573 41.95 22.17 3.19
C LEU A 573 43.31 22.11 3.91
N SER A 574 44.27 21.38 3.36
CA SER A 574 45.65 21.36 3.85
C SER A 574 46.32 22.73 3.67
N CYS A 575 46.19 23.35 2.50
CA CYS A 575 46.70 24.70 2.25
C CYS A 575 46.10 25.70 3.24
N PHE A 576 44.77 25.67 3.41
CA PHE A 576 44.06 26.48 4.40
C PHE A 576 44.62 26.30 5.82
N ALA A 577 44.76 25.06 6.29
CA ALA A 577 45.25 24.77 7.63
C ALA A 577 46.67 25.30 7.88
N HIS A 578 47.55 25.20 6.89
CA HIS A 578 48.94 25.71 6.99
C HIS A 578 49.01 27.24 6.96
N LEU A 579 48.29 27.89 6.04
CA LEU A 579 48.21 29.35 5.97
C LEU A 579 47.66 29.91 7.28
N LEU A 580 46.56 29.31 7.77
CA LEU A 580 45.94 29.74 9.01
C LEU A 580 46.88 29.53 10.22
N TYR A 581 47.58 28.39 10.30
CA TYR A 581 48.56 28.13 11.36
C TYR A 581 49.70 29.15 11.35
N ALA A 582 50.26 29.46 10.17
CA ALA A 582 51.36 30.42 10.04
C ALA A 582 50.96 31.79 10.60
N SER A 583 49.81 32.32 10.19
CA SER A 583 49.32 33.62 10.69
C SER A 583 48.91 33.55 12.16
N TYR A 584 48.27 32.46 12.60
CA TYR A 584 47.86 32.32 13.98
C TYR A 584 49.06 32.21 14.93
N ARG A 585 50.16 31.57 14.51
CA ARG A 585 51.40 31.49 15.30
C ARG A 585 51.93 32.87 15.67
N ASN A 586 51.84 33.83 14.74
CA ASN A 586 52.32 35.20 14.89
C ASN A 586 51.31 36.09 15.62
N GLN A 587 50.06 36.11 15.16
CA GLN A 587 49.03 37.06 15.63
C GLN A 587 48.22 36.55 16.83
N ARG A 588 48.13 35.22 17.01
CA ARG A 588 47.38 34.58 18.09
C ARG A 588 45.94 35.10 18.15
N ARG A 589 45.51 35.59 19.32
CA ARG A 589 44.15 36.15 19.55
C ARG A 589 43.83 37.36 18.70
N ARG A 590 44.84 38.06 18.16
CA ARG A 590 44.62 39.20 17.26
C ARG A 590 44.11 38.73 15.89
N LEU A 591 44.51 37.55 15.42
CA LEU A 591 43.94 36.99 14.20
C LEU A 591 42.52 36.52 14.44
N MET A 592 42.31 35.65 15.44
CA MET A 592 40.99 35.12 15.77
C MET A 592 40.93 34.52 17.19
N PRO A 593 39.73 34.33 17.75
CA PRO A 593 39.56 33.61 19.01
C PRO A 593 40.16 32.20 18.98
N HIS A 594 40.72 31.76 20.10
CA HIS A 594 41.32 30.42 20.22
C HIS A 594 40.36 29.29 19.86
N GLN A 595 39.09 29.44 20.23
CA GLN A 595 38.04 28.46 19.94
C GLN A 595 37.79 28.35 18.44
N LEU A 596 37.64 29.47 17.72
CA LEU A 596 37.44 29.44 16.27
C LEU A 596 38.63 28.81 15.54
N TYR A 597 39.86 29.14 15.95
CA TYR A 597 41.06 28.50 15.40
C TYR A 597 41.07 26.98 15.65
N TYR A 598 40.74 26.57 16.88
CA TYR A 598 40.68 25.15 17.24
C TYR A 598 39.62 24.40 16.42
N ASP A 599 38.44 24.98 16.24
CA ASP A 599 37.35 24.36 15.50
C ASP A 599 37.74 24.17 14.03
N LEU A 600 38.31 25.21 13.40
CA LEU A 600 38.79 25.16 12.01
C LEU A 600 39.85 24.06 11.80
N GLN A 601 40.83 23.97 12.69
CA GLN A 601 41.90 22.95 12.60
C GLN A 601 41.37 21.54 12.89
N THR A 602 40.42 21.41 13.82
CA THR A 602 39.80 20.14 14.17
C THR A 602 38.93 19.62 13.02
N MET A 603 38.16 20.50 12.38
CA MET A 603 37.36 20.19 11.19
C MET A 603 38.23 19.65 10.04
N VAL A 604 39.32 20.33 9.68
CA VAL A 604 40.25 19.85 8.63
C VAL A 604 40.86 18.51 9.01
N LYS A 605 41.31 18.36 10.26
CA LYS A 605 41.87 17.10 10.75
C LYS A 605 40.86 15.95 10.66
N ALA A 606 39.59 16.18 11.02
CA ALA A 606 38.56 15.15 10.97
C ALA A 606 38.38 14.62 9.54
N VAL A 607 38.34 15.52 8.54
CA VAL A 607 38.28 15.15 7.12
C VAL A 607 39.46 14.27 6.73
N VAL A 608 40.70 14.71 6.97
CA VAL A 608 41.91 13.97 6.58
C VAL A 608 41.98 12.58 7.23
N ILE A 609 41.70 12.48 8.53
CA ILE A 609 41.74 11.20 9.24
C ILE A 609 40.63 10.27 8.75
N ASN A 610 39.42 10.76 8.49
CA ASN A 610 38.31 9.92 8.03
C ASN A 610 38.52 9.42 6.60
N ILE A 611 39.16 10.21 5.74
CA ILE A 611 39.59 9.74 4.41
C ILE A 611 40.61 8.62 4.54
N ALA A 612 41.61 8.77 5.41
CA ALA A 612 42.60 7.70 5.65
C ALA A 612 41.94 6.42 6.22
N LYS A 613 40.92 6.56 7.08
CA LYS A 613 40.11 5.42 7.55
C LYS A 613 39.36 4.74 6.40
N GLN A 614 38.74 5.50 5.51
CA GLN A 614 38.04 4.95 4.35
C GLN A 614 38.99 4.21 3.39
N GLN A 615 40.20 4.73 3.17
CA GLN A 615 41.24 4.08 2.37
C GLN A 615 41.76 2.76 2.97
N LYS A 616 41.51 2.52 4.26
CA LYS A 616 41.88 1.27 4.95
C LYS A 616 40.73 0.28 5.08
N LEU A 617 39.50 0.78 5.01
CA LEU A 617 38.29 -0.05 5.07
C LEU A 617 38.01 -0.72 3.73
N ASN A 618 38.39 -0.05 2.63
CA ASN A 618 38.45 -0.58 1.27
C ASN A 618 39.80 -1.22 1.01
#